data_AF-A0A0P9FX16-F1
#
_entry.id   AF-A0A0P9FX16-F1
#
_cell.length_a   1.000
_cell.length_b   1.000
_cell.length_c   1.000
_cell.angle_alpha   90.00
_cell.angle_beta   90.00
_cell.angle_gamma   90.00
#
_symmetry.space_group_name_H-M   'P 1'
#
loop_
_entity.id
_entity.type
_entity.pdbx_description
1 polymer ?
#
loop_
_entity_poly.entity_id
_entity_poly.type
_entity_poly.pdbx_seq_one_letter_code
_entity_poly.pdbx_strand_id
1 'polypeptide(L)'
;MSEEEAEEVAVEPARAVAMPAKKVPAAKPVRRAAMPAKEVPKKVSTGTVKGKIAAIQKATAEISAGVRAIQSSISEQMKENQKAVADFSARVNAQMNENKEAVAAIYSGARAIQSAISERMKENQAYVRDFYG
;
A
#
# COMPACT_ATOMS: atom_id res chain seq x y z
N MET A 1 -25.00 24.46 26.99
CA MET A 1 -23.67 24.58 26.36
C MET A 1 -23.86 24.08 24.93
N SER A 2 -24.56 24.87 24.11
CA SER A 2 -24.03 25.95 23.26
C SER A 2 -23.47 25.36 21.97
N GLU A 3 -24.32 25.42 20.94
CA GLU A 3 -24.03 25.24 19.51
C GLU A 3 -23.21 26.44 19.01
N GLU A 4 -22.25 26.21 18.11
CA GLU A 4 -21.63 27.17 17.16
C GLU A 4 -20.42 26.46 16.52
N GLU A 5 -20.09 26.55 15.23
CA GLU A 5 -20.74 27.07 14.03
C GLU A 5 -19.90 26.54 12.84
N ALA A 6 -20.55 26.31 11.69
CA ALA A 6 -19.92 25.95 10.44
C ALA A 6 -19.62 27.23 9.64
N GLU A 7 -18.39 27.39 9.13
CA GLU A 7 -18.04 28.53 8.27
C GLU A 7 -18.01 28.09 6.79
N GLU A 8 -19.12 28.33 6.12
CA GLU A 8 -19.32 28.25 4.67
C GLU A 8 -18.98 29.63 4.08
N VAL A 9 -17.86 29.75 3.35
CA VAL A 9 -17.53 31.00 2.67
C VAL A 9 -18.18 31.03 1.30
N ALA A 10 -19.23 31.85 1.22
CA ALA A 10 -20.03 32.15 0.06
C ALA A 10 -19.27 32.98 -1.00
N VAL A 11 -19.67 32.74 -2.25
CA VAL A 11 -19.29 33.41 -3.48
C VAL A 11 -19.93 34.80 -3.57
N GLU A 12 -19.21 35.81 -4.04
CA GLU A 12 -19.80 37.02 -4.63
C GLU A 12 -19.29 37.33 -6.05
N PRO A 13 -20.14 37.89 -6.94
CA PRO A 13 -19.88 38.00 -8.36
C PRO A 13 -19.28 39.36 -8.75
N ALA A 14 -18.14 39.34 -9.46
CA ALA A 14 -17.55 40.55 -10.01
C ALA A 14 -18.26 40.98 -11.31
N ARG A 15 -18.94 42.11 -11.18
CA ARG A 15 -19.69 42.89 -12.18
C ARG A 15 -18.84 43.24 -13.42
N ALA A 16 -19.44 43.08 -14.60
CA ALA A 16 -18.86 43.45 -15.88
C ALA A 16 -18.59 44.96 -16.01
N VAL A 17 -17.36 45.33 -16.36
CA VAL A 17 -16.97 46.67 -16.77
C VAL A 17 -16.72 46.65 -18.27
N ALA A 18 -17.59 47.34 -19.02
CA ALA A 18 -17.42 47.58 -20.44
C ALA A 18 -16.26 48.57 -20.66
N MET A 19 -15.29 48.19 -21.49
CA MET A 19 -14.23 49.06 -21.98
C MET A 19 -14.17 49.06 -23.52
N PRO A 20 -13.71 50.18 -24.13
CA PRO A 20 -14.13 50.61 -25.46
C PRO A 20 -13.39 49.92 -26.61
N ALA A 21 -14.07 49.83 -27.74
CA ALA A 21 -13.59 49.25 -28.98
C ALA A 21 -12.30 49.93 -29.49
N LYS A 22 -11.16 49.25 -29.36
CA LYS A 22 -9.92 49.57 -30.08
C LYS A 22 -9.98 48.93 -31.47
N LYS A 23 -10.02 49.78 -32.51
CA LYS A 23 -9.75 49.39 -33.91
C LYS A 23 -8.38 48.71 -33.99
N VAL A 24 -8.34 47.49 -34.51
CA VAL A 24 -7.10 46.77 -34.84
C VAL A 24 -6.90 46.81 -36.37
N PRO A 25 -5.67 47.01 -36.87
CA PRO A 25 -5.40 47.19 -38.30
C PRO A 25 -5.56 45.89 -39.09
N ALA A 26 -5.88 46.03 -40.38
CA ALA A 26 -6.07 44.93 -41.32
C ALA A 26 -4.94 43.88 -41.28
N ALA A 27 -5.29 42.65 -40.90
CA ALA A 27 -4.39 41.52 -40.91
C ALA A 27 -4.10 41.07 -42.35
N LYS A 28 -2.81 40.95 -42.68
CA LYS A 28 -2.34 40.37 -43.95
C LYS A 28 -2.83 38.92 -44.09
N PRO A 29 -3.07 38.42 -45.32
CA PRO A 29 -3.54 37.06 -45.53
C PRO A 29 -2.49 36.05 -45.06
N VAL A 30 -2.86 35.26 -44.05
CA VAL A 30 -2.06 34.14 -43.54
C VAL A 30 -1.97 33.10 -44.64
N ARG A 31 -0.75 32.91 -45.18
CA ARG A 31 -0.44 31.76 -46.04
C ARG A 31 -0.67 30.50 -45.21
N ARG A 32 -1.72 29.73 -45.55
CA ARG A 32 -1.94 28.40 -44.97
C ARG A 32 -0.70 27.55 -45.25
N ALA A 33 0.05 27.22 -44.21
CA ALA A 33 1.01 26.14 -44.28
C ALA A 33 0.26 24.89 -44.73
N ALA A 34 0.77 24.20 -45.75
CA ALA A 34 0.25 22.91 -46.16
C ALA A 34 0.27 21.98 -44.93
N MET A 35 -0.90 21.48 -44.54
CA MET A 35 -0.98 20.53 -43.44
C MET A 35 -0.17 19.28 -43.83
N PRO A 36 0.66 18.72 -42.93
CA PRO A 36 1.35 17.47 -43.19
C PRO A 36 0.29 16.40 -43.45
N ALA A 37 0.43 15.70 -44.58
CA ALA A 37 -0.42 14.57 -44.90
C ALA A 37 -0.31 13.57 -43.75
N LYS A 38 -1.43 13.33 -43.04
CA LYS A 38 -1.54 12.20 -42.13
C LYS A 38 -1.32 10.96 -42.98
N GLU A 39 -0.15 10.34 -42.86
CA GLU A 39 0.11 9.05 -43.47
C GLU A 39 -0.93 8.07 -42.92
N VAL A 40 -1.87 7.73 -43.78
CA VAL A 40 -2.91 6.75 -43.47
C VAL A 40 -2.18 5.42 -43.25
N PRO A 41 -2.32 4.77 -42.07
CA PRO A 41 -1.67 3.49 -41.84
C PRO A 41 -2.17 2.51 -42.91
N LYS A 42 -1.26 2.09 -43.81
CA LYS A 42 -1.55 1.13 -44.86
C LYS A 42 -2.10 -0.13 -44.20
N LYS A 43 -3.40 -0.38 -44.36
CA LYS A 43 -4.03 -1.64 -43.98
C LYS A 43 -3.33 -2.75 -44.75
N VAL A 44 -2.53 -3.54 -44.05
CA VAL A 44 -1.83 -4.68 -44.64
C VAL A 44 -2.88 -5.73 -44.98
N SER A 45 -3.10 -5.97 -46.28
CA SER A 45 -4.07 -6.96 -46.75
C SER A 45 -3.68 -8.36 -46.28
N THR A 46 -4.47 -8.94 -45.39
CA THR A 46 -4.30 -10.30 -44.84
C THR A 46 -4.45 -11.41 -45.90
N GLY A 47 -4.95 -11.07 -47.09
CA GLY A 47 -5.08 -12.00 -48.21
C GLY A 47 -3.75 -12.39 -48.87
N THR A 48 -2.68 -11.60 -48.67
CA THR A 48 -1.35 -11.87 -49.25
C THR A 48 -0.42 -12.56 -48.25
N VAL A 49 0.54 -13.34 -48.73
CA VAL A 49 1.56 -14.00 -47.89
C VAL A 49 2.30 -12.97 -47.00
N LYS A 50 2.66 -11.81 -47.55
CA LYS A 50 3.29 -10.71 -46.79
C LYS A 50 2.38 -10.18 -45.68
N GLY A 51 1.07 -10.07 -45.92
CA GLY A 51 0.11 -9.65 -44.88
C GLY A 51 -0.06 -10.67 -43.77
N LYS A 52 -0.04 -11.97 -44.09
CA LYS A 52 -0.05 -13.04 -43.08
C LYS A 52 1.22 -13.00 -42.22
N ILE A 53 2.39 -12.80 -42.82
CA ILE A 53 3.66 -12.67 -42.07
C ILE A 53 3.61 -11.46 -41.14
N ALA A 54 3.15 -10.31 -41.61
CA ALA A 54 3.02 -9.11 -40.77
C ALA A 54 2.04 -9.31 -39.60
N ALA A 55 0.92 -10.01 -39.83
CA ALA A 55 -0.03 -10.34 -38.77
C ALA A 55 0.59 -11.27 -37.71
N ILE A 56 1.35 -12.28 -38.13
CA ILE A 56 2.07 -13.19 -37.22
C ILE A 56 3.10 -12.40 -36.40
N GLN A 57 3.92 -11.57 -37.03
CA GLN A 57 4.92 -10.75 -36.33
C GLN A 57 4.27 -9.82 -35.29
N LYS A 58 3.12 -9.22 -35.63
CA LYS A 58 2.36 -8.41 -34.69
C LYS A 58 1.85 -9.24 -33.50
N ALA A 59 1.26 -10.41 -33.76
CA ALA A 59 0.79 -11.30 -32.70
C ALA A 59 1.94 -11.78 -31.81
N THR A 60 3.10 -12.14 -32.37
CA THR A 60 4.29 -12.50 -31.61
C THR A 60 4.78 -11.34 -30.74
N ALA A 61 4.75 -10.11 -31.26
CA ALA A 61 5.12 -8.93 -30.48
C ALA A 61 4.17 -8.71 -29.29
N GLU A 62 2.85 -8.81 -29.50
CA GLU A 62 1.84 -8.70 -28.44
C GLU A 62 2.00 -9.79 -27.37
N ILE A 63 2.19 -11.05 -27.80
CA ILE A 63 2.46 -12.17 -26.88
C ILE A 63 3.73 -11.90 -26.08
N SER A 64 4.81 -11.46 -26.73
CA SER A 64 6.08 -11.18 -26.05
C SER A 64 5.94 -10.05 -25.01
N ALA A 65 5.14 -9.03 -25.30
CA ALA A 65 4.84 -7.95 -24.36
C ALA A 65 4.03 -8.48 -23.16
N GLY A 66 3.02 -9.33 -23.42
CA GLY A 66 2.25 -9.98 -22.37
C GLY A 66 3.12 -10.85 -21.45
N VAL A 67 4.01 -11.67 -22.01
CA VAL A 67 4.94 -12.51 -21.24
C VAL A 67 5.84 -11.65 -20.34
N ARG A 68 6.39 -10.54 -20.86
CA ARG A 68 7.23 -9.64 -20.05
C ARG A 68 6.45 -8.99 -18.90
N ALA A 69 5.21 -8.57 -19.14
CA ALA A 69 4.35 -8.01 -18.10
C ALA A 69 4.08 -9.03 -16.99
N ILE A 70 3.75 -10.28 -17.36
CA ILE A 70 3.55 -11.37 -16.40
C ILE A 70 4.84 -11.63 -15.61
N GLN A 71 5.99 -11.68 -16.28
CA GLN A 71 7.27 -11.91 -15.60
C GLN A 71 7.61 -10.80 -14.60
N SER A 72 7.34 -9.54 -14.93
CA SER A 72 7.52 -8.41 -14.00
C SER A 72 6.61 -8.55 -12.79
N SER A 73 5.33 -8.83 -13.03
CA SER A 73 4.33 -9.00 -11.96
C SER A 73 4.69 -10.15 -11.01
N ILE A 74 5.11 -11.31 -11.54
CA ILE A 74 5.59 -12.43 -10.73
C ILE A 74 6.82 -12.04 -9.91
N SER A 75 7.76 -11.30 -10.50
CA SER A 75 8.98 -10.87 -9.81
C SER A 75 8.69 -9.91 -8.66
N GLU A 76 7.72 -9.01 -8.83
CA GLU A 76 7.26 -8.11 -7.77
C GLU A 76 6.55 -8.89 -6.65
N GLN A 77 5.62 -9.78 -7.00
CA GLN A 77 4.93 -10.64 -6.03
C GLN A 77 5.91 -11.51 -5.23
N MET A 78 6.96 -12.06 -5.86
CA MET A 78 7.97 -12.82 -5.13
C MET A 78 8.71 -11.96 -4.10
N LYS A 79 9.05 -10.71 -4.43
CA LYS A 79 9.70 -9.79 -3.49
C LYS A 79 8.78 -9.44 -2.33
N GLU A 80 7.52 -9.15 -2.60
CA GLU A 80 6.51 -8.85 -1.58
C GLU A 80 6.30 -10.05 -0.65
N ASN A 81 6.15 -11.25 -1.22
CA ASN A 81 6.00 -12.48 -0.46
C ASN A 81 7.23 -12.77 0.41
N GLN A 82 8.44 -12.59 -0.13
CA GLN A 82 9.67 -12.78 0.64
C GLN A 82 9.73 -11.81 1.84
N LYS A 83 9.34 -10.54 1.62
CA LYS A 83 9.26 -9.55 2.70
C LYS A 83 8.20 -9.94 3.73
N ALA A 84 7.00 -10.32 3.29
CA ALA A 84 5.91 -10.71 4.19
C ALA A 84 6.31 -11.94 5.05
N VAL A 85 6.99 -12.91 4.47
CA VAL A 85 7.50 -14.09 5.21
C VAL A 85 8.56 -13.68 6.23
N ALA A 86 9.49 -12.79 5.86
CA ALA A 86 10.51 -12.29 6.78
C ALA A 86 9.88 -11.52 7.96
N ASP A 87 8.93 -10.62 7.68
CA ASP A 87 8.21 -9.85 8.69
C ASP A 87 7.39 -10.76 9.61
N PHE A 88 6.71 -11.77 9.05
CA PHE A 88 5.97 -12.76 9.82
C PHE A 88 6.90 -13.56 10.74
N SER A 89 8.03 -14.05 10.22
CA SER A 89 9.02 -14.78 11.02
C SER A 89 9.58 -13.94 12.17
N ALA A 90 9.89 -12.67 11.91
CA ALA A 90 10.36 -11.74 12.95
C ALA A 90 9.31 -11.57 14.06
N ARG A 91 8.03 -11.41 13.72
CA ARG A 91 6.94 -11.28 14.70
C ARG A 91 6.76 -12.55 15.53
N VAL A 92 6.79 -13.73 14.90
CA VAL A 92 6.69 -15.01 15.61
C VAL A 92 7.86 -15.17 16.60
N ASN A 93 9.08 -14.82 16.19
CA ASN A 93 10.24 -14.89 17.07
C ASN A 93 10.14 -13.92 18.24
N ALA A 94 9.68 -12.69 18.01
CA ALA A 94 9.44 -11.72 19.07
C ALA A 94 8.41 -12.26 20.09
N GLN A 95 7.26 -12.73 19.60
CA GLN A 95 6.22 -13.29 20.45
C GLN A 95 6.70 -14.53 21.23
N MET A 96 7.52 -15.39 20.60
CA MET A 96 8.12 -16.53 21.29
C MET A 96 9.01 -16.10 22.45
N ASN A 97 9.79 -15.03 22.28
CA ASN A 97 10.66 -14.51 23.34
C ASN A 97 9.83 -13.88 24.48
N GLU A 98 8.84 -13.07 24.15
CA GLU A 98 7.90 -12.50 25.13
C GLU A 98 7.22 -13.62 25.94
N ASN A 99 6.77 -14.68 25.28
CA ASN A 99 6.17 -15.83 25.96
C ASN A 99 7.16 -16.56 26.88
N LYS A 100 8.42 -16.71 26.47
CA LYS A 100 9.47 -17.32 27.32
C LYS A 100 9.68 -16.49 28.59
N GLU A 101 9.75 -15.17 28.45
CA GLU A 101 9.91 -14.25 29.58
C GLU A 101 8.70 -14.30 30.52
N ALA A 102 7.48 -14.27 29.96
CA ALA A 102 6.25 -14.39 30.73
C ALA A 102 6.19 -15.71 31.51
N VAL A 103 6.54 -16.83 30.87
CA VAL A 103 6.59 -18.15 31.53
C VAL A 103 7.63 -18.17 32.65
N ALA A 104 8.81 -17.58 32.42
CA ALA A 104 9.85 -17.50 33.45
C ALA A 104 9.37 -16.70 34.67
N ALA A 105 8.70 -15.56 34.45
CA ALA A 105 8.14 -14.73 35.53
C ALA A 105 7.03 -15.46 36.30
N ILE A 106 6.14 -16.17 35.61
CA ILE A 106 5.10 -17.00 36.24
C ILE A 106 5.75 -18.07 37.12
N TYR A 107 6.77 -18.76 36.60
CA TYR A 107 7.45 -19.82 37.33
C TYR A 107 8.17 -19.29 38.59
N SER A 108 8.85 -18.14 38.49
CA SER A 108 9.49 -17.54 39.66
C SER A 108 8.46 -17.08 40.69
N GLY A 109 7.34 -16.49 40.25
CA GLY A 109 6.24 -16.10 41.12
C GLY A 109 5.61 -17.28 41.85
N ALA A 110 5.35 -18.37 41.13
CA ALA A 110 4.83 -19.61 41.72
C ALA A 110 5.77 -20.19 42.79
N ARG A 111 7.08 -20.17 42.52
CA ARG A 111 8.10 -20.62 43.48
C ARG A 111 8.13 -19.74 44.73
N ALA A 112 8.06 -18.41 44.58
CA ALA A 112 8.00 -17.49 45.71
C ALA A 112 6.76 -17.72 46.59
N ILE A 113 5.59 -17.93 45.98
CA ILE A 113 4.35 -18.27 46.70
C ILE A 113 4.52 -19.59 47.45
N GLN A 114 5.06 -20.62 46.81
CA GLN A 114 5.28 -21.93 47.45
C GLN A 114 6.23 -21.82 48.65
N SER A 115 7.30 -21.04 48.53
CA SER A 115 8.22 -20.76 49.63
C SER A 115 7.50 -20.06 50.79
N ALA A 116 6.72 -19.01 50.52
CA ALA A 116 5.98 -18.29 51.55
C ALA A 116 4.93 -19.16 52.27
N ILE A 117 4.23 -20.02 51.52
CA ILE A 117 3.29 -20.99 52.11
C ILE A 117 4.04 -21.95 53.03
N SER A 118 5.19 -22.46 52.58
CA SER A 118 6.00 -23.40 53.36
C SER A 118 6.54 -22.77 54.65
N GLU A 119 6.95 -21.50 54.60
CA GLU A 119 7.36 -20.74 55.80
C GLU A 119 6.20 -20.57 56.78
N ARG A 120 5.03 -20.11 56.30
CA ARG A 120 3.84 -19.99 57.17
C ARG A 120 3.41 -21.32 57.78
N MET A 121 3.54 -22.42 57.05
CA MET A 121 3.26 -23.75 57.62
C MET A 121 4.21 -24.09 58.76
N LYS A 122 5.51 -23.78 58.64
CA LYS A 122 6.50 -23.99 59.71
C LYS A 122 6.21 -23.10 60.91
N GLU A 123 5.90 -21.82 60.70
CA GLU A 123 5.53 -20.88 61.76
C GLU A 123 4.30 -21.37 62.52
N ASN A 124 3.26 -21.81 61.80
CA ASN A 124 2.05 -22.35 62.40
C ASN A 124 2.33 -23.65 63.19
N GLN A 125 3.19 -24.54 62.67
CA GLN A 125 3.59 -25.75 63.40
C GLN A 125 4.35 -25.42 64.69
N ALA A 126 5.26 -24.45 64.64
CA ALA A 126 5.99 -23.98 65.81
C ALA A 126 5.03 -23.40 66.85
N TYR A 127 4.12 -22.51 66.43
CA TYR A 127 3.10 -21.93 67.30
C TYR A 127 2.24 -23.00 67.98
N VAL A 128 1.76 -23.99 67.23
CA VAL A 128 0.94 -25.09 67.79
C VAL A 128 1.74 -25.88 68.82
N ARG A 129 3.02 -26.17 68.55
CA ARG A 129 3.89 -26.85 69.51
C ARG A 129 4.08 -26.01 70.78
N ASP A 130 4.34 -24.71 70.65
CA ASP A 130 4.60 -23.85 71.83
C ASP A 130 3.35 -23.62 72.69
N PHE A 131 2.16 -23.61 72.06
CA PHE A 131 0.90 -23.36 72.77
C PHE A 131 0.26 -24.62 73.36
N TYR A 132 0.41 -25.78 72.71
CA TYR A 132 -0.27 -27.03 73.09
C TYR A 132 0.66 -28.19 73.46
N GLY A 133 1.98 -28.03 73.30
CA GLY A 133 2.99 -29.07 73.56
C GLY A 133 3.55 -29.05 74.97
#